data_AF-A0A2M7QLX5-F1
#
_entry.id   AF-A0A2M7QLX5-F1
#
_cell.length_a   1.000
_cell.length_b   1.000
_cell.length_c   1.000
_cell.angle_alpha   90.00
_cell.angle_beta   90.00
_cell.angle_gamma   90.00
#
_symmetry.space_group_name_H-M   'P 1'
#
loop_
_entity.id
_entity.type
_entity.pdbx_description
1 polymer ?
#
loop_
_entity_poly.entity_id
_entity_poly.type
_entity_poly.pdbx_seq_one_letter_code
_entity_poly.pdbx_strand_id
1 'polypeptide(L)'
;MLIPDRLLAQIADYAAVERRRAAAAFAARGGWRAIDRPIIAMAPTAAGRLTLVGGGGVAVETLTPDERGRVVFCDAAGAPVEPAALWLTEVGQPVKPNSWEAIFARASRRCAEAGHPMQVHPHRLRHSFAVHMLAMLIERRLHDAAAPTGAMEGYRRLLGDPLQQVQRLLGHASLTTTYHYLDHVATQADTLDTAVDELMARLPAMWPR
;
A
#
# COMPACT_ATOMS: atom_id res chain seq x y z
N MET A 1 9.54 0.54 7.42
CA MET A 1 8.38 1.14 6.73
C MET A 1 7.46 1.69 7.80
N LEU A 2 7.14 2.98 7.79
CA LEU A 2 6.16 3.57 8.71
C LEU A 2 4.77 3.30 8.16
N ILE A 3 4.07 2.30 8.71
CA ILE A 3 2.65 2.07 8.42
C ILE A 3 1.86 2.75 9.54
N PRO A 4 0.85 3.59 9.24
CA PRO A 4 0.04 4.22 10.28
C PRO A 4 -0.69 3.17 11.14
N ASP A 5 -0.70 3.34 12.46
CA ASP A 5 -1.34 2.40 13.41
C ASP A 5 -2.81 2.17 13.09
N ARG A 6 -3.52 3.22 12.66
CA ARG A 6 -4.92 3.11 12.23
C ARG A 6 -5.09 2.16 11.05
N LEU A 7 -4.16 2.18 10.08
CA LEU A 7 -4.20 1.25 8.95
C LEU A 7 -3.89 -0.18 9.40
N LEU A 8 -2.95 -0.35 10.33
CA LEU A 8 -2.68 -1.65 10.95
C LEU A 8 -3.91 -2.21 11.67
N ALA A 9 -4.63 -1.37 12.43
CA ALA A 9 -5.88 -1.75 13.07
C ALA A 9 -6.94 -2.18 12.04
N GLN A 10 -7.12 -1.42 10.95
CA GLN A 10 -8.07 -1.79 9.89
C GLN A 10 -7.71 -3.11 9.20
N ILE A 11 -6.42 -3.36 8.96
CA ILE A 11 -5.94 -4.65 8.42
C ILE A 11 -6.17 -5.77 9.41
N ALA A 12 -5.97 -5.53 10.72
CA ALA A 12 -6.22 -6.50 11.77
C ALA A 12 -7.72 -6.84 11.88
N ASP A 13 -8.60 -5.85 11.80
CA ASP A 13 -10.05 -6.05 11.79
C ASP A 13 -10.49 -6.90 10.59
N TYR A 14 -10.01 -6.56 9.39
CA TYR A 14 -10.21 -7.35 8.18
C TYR A 14 -9.72 -8.80 8.35
N ALA A 15 -8.52 -8.97 8.89
CA ALA A 15 -7.92 -10.28 9.11
C ALA A 15 -8.74 -11.12 10.10
N ALA A 16 -9.27 -10.49 11.14
CA ALA A 16 -10.04 -11.15 12.19
C ALA A 16 -11.43 -11.58 11.72
N VAL A 17 -12.07 -10.84 10.82
CA VAL A 17 -13.47 -11.11 10.45
C VAL A 17 -13.57 -11.66 9.03
N GLU A 18 -13.39 -10.83 8.02
CA GLU A 18 -13.65 -11.16 6.62
C GLU A 18 -12.65 -12.18 6.09
N ARG A 19 -11.36 -11.98 6.35
CA ARG A 19 -10.33 -12.92 5.88
C ARG A 19 -10.48 -14.27 6.54
N ARG A 20 -10.76 -14.32 7.86
CA ARG A 20 -10.99 -15.58 8.59
C ARG A 20 -12.15 -16.37 7.99
N ARG A 21 -13.27 -15.69 7.65
CA ARG A 21 -14.41 -16.32 6.96
C ARG A 21 -14.02 -16.85 5.58
N ALA A 22 -13.28 -16.07 4.80
CA ALA A 22 -12.80 -16.48 3.48
C ALA A 22 -11.84 -17.68 3.57
N ALA A 23 -10.92 -17.70 4.55
CA ALA A 23 -10.02 -18.82 4.81
C ALA A 23 -10.77 -20.10 5.23
N ALA A 24 -11.80 -19.98 6.08
CA ALA A 24 -12.66 -21.10 6.42
C ALA A 24 -13.41 -21.64 5.19
N ALA A 25 -13.89 -20.75 4.32
CA ALA A 25 -14.47 -21.14 3.04
C ALA A 25 -13.43 -21.88 2.20
N PHE A 26 -12.22 -21.36 2.01
CA PHE A 26 -11.13 -22.02 1.28
C PHE A 26 -10.89 -23.46 1.77
N ALA A 27 -10.75 -23.65 3.09
CA ALA A 27 -10.51 -24.96 3.69
C ALA A 27 -11.63 -25.95 3.38
N ALA A 28 -12.89 -25.55 3.59
CA ALA A 28 -14.07 -26.40 3.43
C ALA A 28 -14.24 -26.99 2.03
N ARG A 29 -13.75 -26.29 1.00
CA ARG A 29 -13.82 -26.69 -0.42
C ARG A 29 -12.52 -27.28 -0.97
N GLY A 30 -11.49 -27.42 -0.12
CA GLY A 30 -10.16 -27.85 -0.57
C GLY A 30 -9.57 -26.88 -1.60
N GLY A 31 -9.69 -25.57 -1.35
CA GLY A 31 -9.37 -24.51 -2.31
C GLY A 31 -7.93 -24.54 -2.85
N TRP A 32 -7.00 -25.16 -2.13
CA TRP A 32 -5.63 -25.37 -2.57
C TRP A 32 -5.54 -26.18 -3.88
N ARG A 33 -6.54 -27.04 -4.17
CA ARG A 33 -6.59 -27.84 -5.40
C ARG A 33 -6.79 -26.99 -6.66
N ALA A 34 -7.32 -25.77 -6.50
CA ALA A 34 -7.50 -24.83 -7.59
C ALA A 34 -6.27 -23.93 -7.81
N ILE A 35 -5.25 -24.03 -6.95
CA ILE A 35 -3.99 -23.33 -7.09
C ILE A 35 -3.05 -24.22 -7.91
N ASP A 36 -2.59 -23.74 -9.06
CA ASP A 36 -1.57 -24.44 -9.82
C ASP A 36 -0.27 -24.47 -9.03
N ARG A 37 0.35 -25.66 -8.88
CA ARG A 37 1.61 -25.88 -8.17
C ARG A 37 1.69 -25.13 -6.82
N PRO A 38 0.85 -25.49 -5.83
CA PRO A 38 0.81 -24.79 -4.55
C PRO A 38 2.10 -25.00 -3.77
N ILE A 39 2.54 -23.95 -3.06
CA ILE A 39 3.72 -24.00 -2.19
C ILE A 39 3.21 -24.21 -0.77
N ILE A 40 3.27 -25.46 -0.28
CA ILE A 40 2.77 -25.79 1.05
C ILE A 40 3.86 -25.52 2.09
N ALA A 41 3.55 -24.69 3.07
CA ALA A 41 4.50 -24.27 4.10
C ALA A 41 3.83 -24.15 5.48
N MET A 42 4.58 -24.25 6.55
CA MET A 42 4.10 -23.88 7.88
C MET A 42 3.99 -22.35 8.00
N ALA A 43 3.03 -21.88 8.78
CA ALA A 43 2.97 -20.48 9.16
C ALA A 43 4.29 -20.05 9.85
N PRO A 44 4.85 -18.88 9.49
CA PRO A 44 6.14 -18.45 10.01
C PRO A 44 6.06 -18.21 11.52
N THR A 45 7.00 -18.79 12.27
CA THR A 45 7.19 -18.50 13.71
C THR A 45 7.96 -17.20 13.95
N ALA A 46 8.72 -16.75 12.95
CA ALA A 46 9.44 -15.48 12.92
C ALA A 46 9.32 -14.81 11.55
N ALA A 47 9.42 -13.49 11.52
CA ALA A 47 9.28 -12.72 10.29
C ALA A 47 10.28 -13.16 9.21
N GLY A 48 9.78 -13.39 7.99
CA GLY A 48 10.60 -13.45 6.78
C GLY A 48 11.03 -14.84 6.30
N ARG A 49 10.83 -15.93 7.04
CA ARG A 49 11.12 -17.29 6.54
C ARG A 49 9.94 -18.24 6.68
N LEU A 50 9.69 -19.02 5.63
CA LEU A 50 8.70 -20.08 5.58
C LEU A 50 9.40 -21.44 5.66
N THR A 51 8.82 -22.37 6.41
CA THR A 51 9.28 -23.77 6.45
C THR A 51 8.44 -24.59 5.50
N LEU A 52 9.05 -25.21 4.49
CA LEU A 52 8.32 -25.96 3.46
C LEU A 52 7.93 -27.36 3.94
N VAL A 53 6.78 -27.85 3.51
CA VAL A 53 6.42 -29.26 3.67
C VAL A 53 7.33 -30.09 2.76
N GLY A 54 8.11 -31.00 3.36
CA GLY A 54 9.18 -31.73 2.68
C GLY A 54 10.60 -31.30 3.09
N GLY A 55 10.69 -30.27 3.93
CA GLY A 55 11.95 -29.81 4.50
C GLY A 55 12.56 -28.62 3.75
N GLY A 56 13.51 -27.97 4.42
CA GLY A 56 14.09 -26.71 3.97
C GLY A 56 13.22 -25.50 4.34
N GLY A 57 13.76 -24.31 4.08
CA GLY A 57 13.03 -23.07 4.31
C GLY A 57 13.39 -22.03 3.28
N VAL A 58 12.37 -21.31 2.84
CA VAL A 58 12.48 -20.24 1.83
C VAL A 58 12.27 -18.90 2.50
N ALA A 59 13.08 -17.94 2.12
CA ALA A 59 12.92 -16.58 2.61
C ALA A 59 11.82 -15.90 1.78
N VAL A 60 10.88 -15.24 2.45
CA VAL A 60 9.68 -14.69 1.80
C VAL A 60 10.07 -13.68 0.72
N GLU A 61 11.13 -12.92 0.95
CA GLU A 61 11.70 -11.93 0.03
C GLU A 61 12.16 -12.52 -1.31
N THR A 62 12.59 -13.78 -1.35
CA THR A 62 13.05 -14.42 -2.59
C THR A 62 11.91 -14.92 -3.46
N LEU A 63 10.69 -15.02 -2.91
CA LEU A 63 9.51 -15.44 -3.66
C LEU A 63 9.02 -14.30 -4.56
N THR A 64 8.76 -14.64 -5.82
CA THR A 64 8.09 -13.76 -6.78
C THR A 64 6.64 -13.47 -6.35
N PRO A 65 6.01 -12.40 -6.86
CA PRO A 65 4.61 -12.11 -6.56
C PRO A 65 3.65 -13.27 -6.88
N ASP A 66 3.89 -13.99 -7.97
CA ASP A 66 3.12 -15.19 -8.33
C ASP A 66 3.31 -16.31 -7.29
N GLU A 67 4.55 -16.64 -6.94
CA GLU A 67 4.85 -17.68 -5.94
C GLU A 67 4.23 -17.35 -4.59
N ARG A 68 4.29 -16.09 -4.15
CA ARG A 68 3.64 -15.64 -2.90
C ARG A 68 2.13 -15.87 -2.94
N GLY A 69 1.51 -15.67 -4.11
CA GLY A 69 0.10 -15.97 -4.34
C GLY A 69 -0.22 -17.47 -4.27
N ARG A 70 0.76 -18.35 -4.46
CA ARG A 70 0.61 -19.81 -4.41
C ARG A 70 0.95 -20.43 -3.05
N VAL A 71 1.42 -19.64 -2.08
CA VAL A 71 1.74 -20.16 -0.74
C VAL A 71 0.45 -20.50 0.01
N VAL A 72 0.40 -21.72 0.54
CA VAL A 72 -0.69 -22.22 1.38
C VAL A 72 -0.09 -22.70 2.70
N PHE A 73 -0.58 -22.17 3.80
CA PHE A 73 -0.22 -22.62 5.13
C PHE A 73 -0.82 -23.98 5.44
N CYS A 74 -0.05 -24.83 6.11
CA CYS A 74 -0.48 -26.14 6.59
C CYS A 74 -0.52 -26.23 8.12
N ASP A 75 -1.25 -27.23 8.62
CA ASP A 75 -1.21 -27.62 10.03
C ASP A 75 0.05 -28.43 10.37
N ALA A 76 0.14 -28.89 11.62
CA ALA A 76 1.26 -29.71 12.10
C ALA A 76 1.38 -31.07 11.40
N ALA A 77 0.30 -31.58 10.81
CA ALA A 77 0.30 -32.82 10.02
C ALA A 77 0.68 -32.57 8.55
N GLY A 78 0.93 -31.32 8.15
CA GLY A 78 1.22 -30.94 6.78
C GLY A 78 -0.01 -30.82 5.88
N ALA A 79 -1.22 -30.89 6.44
CA ALA A 79 -2.44 -30.74 5.67
C ALA A 79 -2.67 -29.24 5.35
N PRO A 80 -2.98 -28.87 4.09
CA PRO A 80 -3.22 -27.47 3.73
C PRO A 80 -4.45 -26.90 4.42
N VAL A 81 -4.32 -25.72 5.03
CA VAL A 81 -5.35 -25.06 5.84
C VAL A 81 -5.86 -23.79 5.17
N GLU A 82 -4.98 -22.81 4.92
CA GLU A 82 -5.37 -21.50 4.40
C GLU A 82 -4.31 -20.89 3.50
N PRO A 83 -4.65 -19.98 2.56
CA PRO A 83 -3.65 -19.28 1.78
C PRO A 83 -2.83 -18.33 2.66
N ALA A 84 -1.56 -18.11 2.32
CA ALA A 84 -0.74 -17.09 3.00
C ALA A 84 -1.08 -15.66 2.56
N ALA A 85 -1.76 -15.49 1.42
CA ALA A 85 -2.18 -14.18 0.92
C ALA A 85 -3.07 -13.45 1.94
N LEU A 86 -2.82 -12.15 2.11
CA LEU A 86 -3.65 -11.30 2.96
C LEU A 86 -5.04 -11.12 2.33
N TRP A 87 -5.08 -10.71 1.07
CA TRP A 87 -6.32 -10.40 0.36
C TRP A 87 -6.89 -11.64 -0.30
N LEU A 88 -8.08 -12.05 0.16
CA LEU A 88 -8.81 -13.20 -0.34
C LEU A 88 -10.12 -12.77 -0.99
N THR A 89 -10.54 -13.52 -2.02
CA THR A 89 -11.90 -13.47 -2.55
C THR A 89 -12.90 -14.08 -1.54
N GLU A 90 -14.20 -13.92 -1.76
CA GLU A 90 -15.24 -14.47 -0.88
C GLU A 90 -15.17 -16.00 -0.74
N VAL A 91 -14.67 -16.70 -1.76
CA VAL A 91 -14.44 -18.16 -1.73
C VAL A 91 -13.05 -18.55 -1.20
N GLY A 92 -12.29 -17.57 -0.70
CA GLY A 92 -11.00 -17.77 -0.06
C GLY A 92 -9.81 -17.95 -1.00
N GLN A 93 -9.97 -17.73 -2.30
CA GLN A 93 -8.82 -17.73 -3.23
C GLN A 93 -8.03 -16.43 -3.12
N PRO A 94 -6.69 -16.46 -3.25
CA PRO A 94 -5.87 -15.25 -3.37
C PRO A 94 -6.38 -14.32 -4.47
N VAL A 95 -6.52 -13.03 -4.15
CA VAL A 95 -6.93 -12.02 -5.14
C VAL A 95 -5.84 -11.90 -6.20
N LYS A 96 -6.18 -12.18 -7.47
CA LYS A 96 -5.24 -12.10 -8.59
C LYS A 96 -4.94 -10.64 -8.97
N PRO A 97 -3.76 -10.34 -9.54
CA PRO A 97 -3.41 -8.99 -9.98
C PRO A 97 -4.48 -8.31 -10.86
N ASN A 98 -5.04 -9.03 -11.83
CA ASN A 98 -6.09 -8.52 -12.72
C ASN A 98 -7.44 -8.22 -12.00
N SER A 99 -7.69 -8.83 -10.84
CA SER A 99 -8.92 -8.57 -10.08
C SER A 99 -8.92 -7.16 -9.48
N TRP A 100 -7.74 -6.57 -9.28
CA TRP A 100 -7.62 -5.19 -8.82
C TRP A 100 -8.20 -4.21 -9.82
N GLU A 101 -8.00 -4.40 -11.12
CA GLU A 101 -8.57 -3.52 -12.16
C GLU A 101 -10.10 -3.47 -12.06
N ALA A 102 -10.75 -4.61 -11.86
CA ALA A 102 -12.20 -4.68 -11.68
C ALA A 102 -12.67 -3.98 -10.39
N ILE A 103 -11.91 -4.11 -9.30
CA ILE A 103 -12.17 -3.41 -8.03
C ILE A 103 -12.09 -1.89 -8.24
N PHE A 104 -11.06 -1.41 -8.93
CA PHE A 104 -10.86 0.00 -9.25
C PHE A 104 -11.92 0.56 -10.19
N ALA A 105 -12.33 -0.20 -11.20
CA ALA A 105 -13.43 0.17 -12.08
C ALA A 105 -14.75 0.29 -11.30
N ARG A 106 -15.01 -0.63 -10.36
CA ARG A 106 -16.20 -0.57 -9.49
C ARG A 106 -16.15 0.64 -8.55
N ALA A 107 -15.00 0.95 -7.97
CA ALA A 107 -14.82 2.15 -7.16
C ALA A 107 -15.09 3.43 -7.97
N SER A 108 -14.54 3.52 -9.18
CA SER A 108 -14.74 4.65 -10.09
C SER A 108 -16.23 4.87 -10.43
N ARG A 109 -16.97 3.79 -10.70
CA ARG A 109 -18.42 3.86 -10.94
C ARG A 109 -19.17 4.40 -9.73
N ARG A 110 -18.86 3.91 -8.52
CA ARG A 110 -19.48 4.40 -7.29
C ARG A 110 -19.21 5.88 -7.06
N CYS A 111 -18.01 6.37 -7.36
CA CYS A 111 -17.70 7.79 -7.29
C CYS A 111 -18.56 8.59 -8.29
N ALA A 112 -18.69 8.12 -9.54
CA ALA A 112 -19.51 8.76 -10.55
C ALA A 112 -21.00 8.80 -10.15
N GLU A 113 -21.53 7.70 -9.61
CA GLU A 113 -22.89 7.63 -9.05
C GLU A 113 -23.10 8.60 -7.88
N ALA A 114 -22.05 8.88 -7.11
CA ALA A 114 -22.05 9.88 -6.04
C ALA A 114 -21.83 11.33 -6.54
N GLY A 115 -21.82 11.58 -7.85
CA GLY A 115 -21.63 12.92 -8.42
C GLY A 115 -20.16 13.35 -8.59
N HIS A 116 -19.21 12.42 -8.41
CA HIS A 116 -17.78 12.67 -8.55
C HIS A 116 -17.19 11.73 -9.61
N PRO A 117 -17.24 12.06 -10.91
CA PRO A 117 -16.81 11.18 -12.00
C PRO A 117 -15.28 11.06 -12.10
N MET A 118 -14.64 10.58 -11.04
CA MET A 118 -13.21 10.33 -10.96
C MET A 118 -12.88 8.88 -11.34
N GLN A 119 -11.86 8.71 -12.18
CA GLN A 119 -11.29 7.40 -12.45
C GLN A 119 -10.24 7.05 -11.38
N VAL A 120 -10.50 6.03 -10.58
CA VAL A 120 -9.58 5.54 -9.56
C VAL A 120 -8.73 4.44 -10.17
N HIS A 121 -7.40 4.62 -10.17
CA HIS A 121 -6.44 3.61 -10.64
C HIS A 121 -5.29 3.46 -9.62
N PRO A 122 -4.61 2.31 -9.56
CA PRO A 122 -3.50 2.08 -8.64
C PRO A 122 -2.43 3.19 -8.71
N HIS A 123 -2.07 3.62 -9.93
CA HIS A 123 -1.09 4.68 -10.14
C HIS A 123 -1.57 6.04 -9.63
N ARG A 124 -2.86 6.36 -9.77
CA ARG A 124 -3.44 7.61 -9.25
C ARG A 124 -3.43 7.64 -7.73
N LEU A 125 -3.74 6.53 -7.06
CA LEU A 125 -3.64 6.46 -5.60
C LEU A 125 -2.20 6.63 -5.11
N ARG A 126 -1.22 6.00 -5.78
CA ARG A 126 0.21 6.20 -5.46
C ARG A 126 0.64 7.65 -5.64
N HIS A 127 0.17 8.29 -6.72
CA HIS A 127 0.43 9.70 -6.97
C HIS A 127 -0.19 10.60 -5.90
N SER A 128 -1.48 10.42 -5.59
CA SER A 128 -2.15 11.19 -4.53
C SER A 128 -1.43 11.02 -3.19
N PHE A 129 -1.05 9.81 -2.81
CA PHE A 129 -0.25 9.59 -1.61
C PHE A 129 1.08 10.36 -1.64
N ALA A 130 1.83 10.29 -2.74
CA ALA A 130 3.12 10.96 -2.87
C ALA A 130 3.02 12.47 -2.69
N VAL A 131 2.05 13.11 -3.35
CA VAL A 131 1.83 14.57 -3.28
C VAL A 131 1.45 15.00 -1.86
N HIS A 132 0.45 14.35 -1.25
CA HIS A 132 0.00 14.73 0.09
C HIS A 132 1.09 14.46 1.14
N MET A 133 1.81 13.34 1.03
CA MET A 133 2.90 13.03 1.94
C MET A 133 4.04 14.02 1.82
N LEU A 134 4.40 14.42 0.59
CA LEU A 134 5.44 15.42 0.36
C LEU A 134 5.03 16.77 0.96
N ALA A 135 3.79 17.23 0.73
CA ALA A 135 3.26 18.47 1.30
C ALA A 135 3.32 18.47 2.83
N MET A 136 2.81 17.40 3.49
CA MET A 136 2.86 17.27 4.95
C MET A 136 4.29 17.28 5.50
N LEU A 137 5.23 16.62 4.81
CA LEU A 137 6.63 16.60 5.25
C LEU A 137 7.31 17.96 5.09
N ILE A 138 6.97 18.71 4.04
CA ILE A 138 7.45 20.09 3.85
C ILE A 138 6.86 21.01 4.91
N GLU A 139 5.55 20.97 5.15
CA GLU A 139 4.89 21.78 6.19
C GLU A 139 5.49 21.54 7.58
N ARG A 140 5.64 20.27 7.96
CA ARG A 140 6.29 19.90 9.22
C ARG A 140 7.71 20.46 9.32
N ARG A 141 8.48 20.39 8.24
CA ARG A 141 9.86 20.90 8.21
C ARG A 141 9.92 22.42 8.30
N LEU A 142 8.99 23.14 7.66
CA LEU A 142 8.86 24.59 7.80
C LEU A 142 8.48 24.98 9.23
N HIS A 143 7.62 24.20 9.88
CA HIS A 143 7.26 24.37 11.28
C HIS A 143 8.45 24.12 12.24
N ASP A 144 9.26 23.09 11.95
CA ASP A 144 10.41 22.67 12.77
C ASP A 144 11.70 23.50 12.51
N ALA A 145 11.73 24.39 11.50
CA ALA A 145 12.93 25.13 11.10
C ALA A 145 13.10 26.47 11.85
N ALA A 146 14.24 26.66 12.51
CA ALA A 146 14.75 28.00 12.80
C ALA A 146 15.26 28.67 11.50
N ALA A 147 15.10 29.99 11.36
CA ALA A 147 15.39 30.74 10.13
C ALA A 147 16.77 30.38 9.52
N PRO A 148 16.82 29.88 8.26
CA PRO A 148 18.09 29.49 7.63
C PRO A 148 18.97 30.70 7.26
N THR A 149 20.27 30.59 7.51
CA THR A 149 21.30 31.49 6.96
C THR A 149 21.52 31.18 5.48
N GLY A 150 20.76 31.86 4.61
CA GLY A 150 20.90 31.81 3.14
C GLY A 150 19.79 31.05 2.42
N ALA A 151 19.11 31.73 1.49
CA ALA A 151 17.86 31.26 0.86
C ALA A 151 18.02 29.94 0.06
N MET A 152 19.09 29.81 -0.74
CA MET A 152 19.26 28.66 -1.66
C MET A 152 19.73 27.37 -0.96
N GLU A 153 20.62 27.49 0.02
CA GLU A 153 21.08 26.37 0.86
C GLU A 153 19.93 25.82 1.73
N GLY A 154 19.06 26.72 2.23
CA GLY A 154 17.86 26.38 2.98
C GLY A 154 16.87 25.57 2.15
N TYR A 155 16.59 26.00 0.91
CA TYR A 155 15.68 25.29 -0.01
C TYR A 155 16.15 23.86 -0.34
N ARG A 156 17.44 23.66 -0.64
CA ARG A 156 17.97 22.32 -0.93
C ARG A 156 17.88 21.37 0.27
N ARG A 157 18.11 21.88 1.49
CA ARG A 157 18.03 21.09 2.72
C ARG A 157 16.58 20.76 3.10
N LEU A 158 15.67 21.73 2.92
CA LEU A 158 14.25 21.59 3.18
C LEU A 158 13.58 20.57 2.23
N LEU A 159 13.96 20.56 0.94
CA LEU A 159 13.32 19.70 -0.06
C LEU A 159 13.98 18.31 -0.20
N GLY A 160 15.28 18.18 0.10
CA GLY A 160 16.01 16.93 -0.12
C GLY A 160 15.56 15.77 0.77
N ASP A 161 15.30 16.03 2.05
CA ASP A 161 14.93 14.97 3.01
C ASP A 161 13.49 14.46 2.85
N PRO A 162 12.46 15.32 2.68
CA PRO A 162 11.09 14.90 2.38
C PRO A 162 10.98 14.04 1.12
N LEU A 163 11.69 14.41 0.05
CA LEU A 163 11.62 13.69 -1.21
C LEU A 163 12.25 12.30 -1.12
N GLN A 164 13.36 12.17 -0.39
CA GLN A 164 13.95 10.86 -0.07
C GLN A 164 13.04 10.03 0.83
N GLN A 165 12.32 10.66 1.76
CA GLN A 165 11.36 9.97 2.62
C GLN A 165 10.16 9.44 1.81
N VAL A 166 9.59 10.23 0.91
CA VAL A 166 8.53 9.77 -0.01
C VAL A 166 9.03 8.65 -0.92
N GLN A 167 10.25 8.77 -1.45
CA GLN A 167 10.87 7.71 -2.26
C GLN A 167 10.95 6.38 -1.49
N ARG A 168 11.41 6.42 -0.23
CA ARG A 168 11.46 5.24 0.65
C ARG A 168 10.07 4.68 0.95
N LEU A 169 9.06 5.53 1.15
CA LEU A 169 7.68 5.11 1.40
C LEU A 169 7.03 4.46 0.17
N LEU A 170 7.37 4.94 -1.03
CA LEU A 170 6.88 4.37 -2.29
C LEU A 170 7.66 3.14 -2.76
N GLY A 171 8.85 2.90 -2.19
CA GLY A 171 9.71 1.77 -2.58
C GLY A 171 10.36 1.94 -3.97
N HIS A 172 10.58 3.17 -4.43
CA HIS A 172 11.18 3.43 -5.74
C HIS A 172 12.69 3.18 -5.74
N ALA A 173 13.16 2.33 -6.65
CA ALA A 173 14.60 2.01 -6.83
C ALA A 173 15.42 3.15 -7.46
N SER A 174 14.79 4.16 -8.06
CA SER A 174 15.47 5.32 -8.68
C SER A 174 14.76 6.64 -8.42
N LEU A 175 15.57 7.69 -8.20
CA LEU A 175 15.14 9.10 -8.10
C LEU A 175 14.57 9.65 -9.41
N THR A 176 14.95 9.10 -10.58
CA THR A 176 14.51 9.59 -11.89
C THR A 176 13.00 9.43 -12.09
N THR A 177 12.41 8.37 -11.54
CA THR A 177 10.95 8.19 -11.54
C THR A 177 10.28 9.24 -10.66
N THR A 178 10.88 9.60 -9.52
CA THR A 178 10.40 10.66 -8.61
C THR A 178 10.57 12.08 -9.20
N TYR A 179 11.61 12.33 -10.03
CA TYR A 179 11.81 13.63 -10.69
C TYR A 179 10.79 13.91 -11.79
N HIS A 180 10.33 12.91 -12.55
CA HIS A 180 9.19 13.08 -13.47
C HIS A 180 7.88 13.47 -12.75
N TYR A 181 7.73 13.13 -11.45
CA TYR A 181 6.59 13.62 -10.64
C TYR A 181 6.69 15.10 -10.33
N LEU A 182 7.90 15.58 -10.01
CA LEU A 182 8.12 17.01 -9.75
C LEU A 182 7.94 17.85 -11.00
N ASP A 183 8.26 17.33 -12.18
CA ASP A 183 8.11 18.07 -13.44
C ASP A 183 6.63 18.34 -13.76
N HIS A 184 5.73 17.38 -13.51
CA HIS A 184 4.28 17.58 -13.60
C HIS A 184 3.69 18.44 -12.47
N VAL A 185 4.24 18.33 -11.27
CA VAL A 185 3.91 19.25 -10.17
C VAL A 185 4.37 20.68 -10.50
N ALA A 186 5.51 20.86 -11.16
CA ALA A 186 6.03 22.15 -11.59
C ALA A 186 5.23 22.73 -12.78
N THR A 187 4.78 21.88 -13.72
CA THR A 187 3.86 22.32 -14.78
C THR A 187 2.46 22.67 -14.24
N GLN A 188 2.12 22.16 -13.06
CA GLN A 188 0.94 22.54 -12.29
C GLN A 188 1.28 23.45 -11.11
N ALA A 189 2.46 24.08 -11.01
CA ALA A 189 2.86 24.81 -9.80
C ALA A 189 1.91 25.97 -9.48
N ASP A 190 1.43 26.68 -10.49
CA ASP A 190 0.39 27.71 -10.31
C ASP A 190 -0.92 27.11 -9.78
N THR A 191 -1.22 25.85 -10.11
CA THR A 191 -2.39 25.11 -9.62
C THR A 191 -2.13 24.44 -8.27
N LEU A 192 -0.88 24.08 -7.96
CA LEU A 192 -0.50 23.43 -6.70
C LEU A 192 -0.37 24.47 -5.60
N ASP A 193 0.22 25.64 -5.85
CA ASP A 193 0.22 26.75 -4.90
C ASP A 193 -1.23 27.20 -4.64
N THR A 194 -2.06 27.31 -5.68
CA THR A 194 -3.50 27.59 -5.51
C THR A 194 -4.25 26.47 -4.75
N ALA A 195 -3.97 25.19 -5.03
CA ALA A 195 -4.64 24.06 -4.37
C ALA A 195 -4.15 23.84 -2.93
N VAL A 196 -2.88 24.15 -2.66
CA VAL A 196 -2.31 24.18 -1.31
C VAL A 196 -2.92 25.35 -0.55
N ASP A 197 -3.00 26.55 -1.13
CA ASP A 197 -3.66 27.70 -0.51
C ASP A 197 -5.16 27.45 -0.26
N GLU A 198 -5.88 26.82 -1.20
CA GLU A 198 -7.29 26.42 -1.01
C GLU A 198 -7.48 25.32 0.04
N LEU A 199 -6.59 24.33 0.10
CA LEU A 199 -6.62 23.27 1.11
C LEU A 199 -6.31 23.86 2.50
N MET A 200 -5.31 24.72 2.59
CA MET A 200 -4.92 25.44 3.80
C MET A 200 -6.02 26.40 4.28
N ALA A 201 -6.76 27.04 3.37
CA ALA A 201 -7.92 27.86 3.70
C ALA A 201 -9.12 27.06 4.23
N ARG A 202 -9.22 25.75 3.91
CA ARG A 202 -10.34 24.87 4.31
C ARG A 202 -10.06 24.05 5.56
N LEU A 203 -8.80 23.92 5.98
CA LEU A 203 -8.40 23.16 7.16
C LEU A 203 -8.94 23.70 8.51
N PRO A 204 -9.24 24.99 8.73
CA PRO A 204 -9.89 25.44 9.97
C PRO A 204 -11.35 24.96 10.12
N ALA A 205 -12.00 24.50 9.05
CA ALA A 205 -13.41 24.13 9.06
C ALA A 205 -13.68 22.61 9.17
N MET A 206 -12.65 21.76 9.04
CA MET A 206 -12.82 20.29 8.99
C MET A 206 -12.48 19.56 10.30
N TRP A 207 -12.08 20.27 11.35
CA TRP A 207 -11.84 19.67 12.66
C TRP A 207 -12.37 20.59 13.79
N PRO A 208 -13.55 20.32 14.36
CA PRO A 208 -13.94 20.94 15.62
C PRO A 208 -12.98 20.46 16.73
N ARG A 209 -12.55 21.39 17.58
CA ARG A 209 -11.68 21.16 18.74
C ARG A 209 -12.19 20.05 19.66
#